data_AF-A0A286CW66-F1
#
_entry.id   AF-A0A286CW66-F1
#
_cell.length_a   1.000
_cell.length_b   1.000
_cell.length_c   1.000
_cell.angle_alpha   90.00
_cell.angle_beta   90.00
_cell.angle_gamma   90.00
#
_symmetry.space_group_name_H-M   'P 1'
#
loop_
_entity.id
_entity.type
_entity.pdbx_description
1 polymer ?
#
loop_
_entity_poly.entity_id
_entity_poly.type
_entity_poly.pdbx_seq_one_letter_code
_entity_poly.pdbx_strand_id
1 'polypeptide(L)'
;MRGYRAAACLGLALALAGCMGDPDERVRRLGKDVHLISSDRCAVLGDELERDIRERAIRQCPHGVAQIGEFRPQPSKQGSLLGECLRAGKLQAQVTCHGKNSQ
;
A
#
# COMPACT_ATOMS: atom_id res chain seq x y z
N MET A 1 27.90 14.84 35.86
CA MET A 1 27.15 13.70 35.26
C MET A 1 25.90 14.24 34.56
N ARG A 2 26.01 15.08 33.52
CA ARG A 2 26.11 14.74 32.07
C ARG A 2 25.09 13.70 31.58
N GLY A 3 23.90 14.21 31.23
CA GLY A 3 23.07 13.87 30.06
C GLY A 3 22.96 12.40 29.62
N TYR A 4 22.01 11.66 30.18
CA TYR A 4 21.60 10.36 29.62
C TYR A 4 20.09 10.23 29.35
N ARG A 5 19.28 11.25 29.65
CA ARG A 5 17.81 11.15 29.52
C ARG A 5 17.24 11.57 28.15
N ALA A 6 17.99 12.30 27.33
CA ALA A 6 17.50 12.77 26.02
C ALA A 6 17.72 11.77 24.88
N ALA A 7 18.62 10.79 25.03
CA ALA A 7 18.96 9.85 23.97
C ALA A 7 17.88 8.76 23.74
N ALA A 8 17.10 8.43 24.76
CA ALA A 8 16.11 7.36 24.68
C ALA A 8 14.89 7.74 23.82
N CYS A 9 14.45 9.00 23.86
CA CYS A 9 13.30 9.45 23.07
C CYS A 9 13.63 9.58 21.59
N LEU A 10 14.87 9.94 21.24
CA LEU A 10 15.29 10.04 19.84
C LEU A 10 15.38 8.65 19.17
N GLY A 11 15.86 7.64 19.91
CA GLY A 11 15.93 6.27 19.41
C GLY A 11 14.57 5.65 19.10
N LEU A 12 13.54 5.94 19.90
CA LEU A 12 12.19 5.41 19.70
C LEU A 12 11.50 6.06 18.48
N ALA A 13 11.78 7.34 18.21
CA ALA A 13 11.24 8.04 17.03
C ALA A 13 11.88 7.57 15.72
N LEU A 14 13.19 7.26 15.71
CA LEU A 14 13.89 6.72 14.54
C LEU A 14 13.50 5.26 14.24
N ALA A 15 13.20 4.46 15.26
CA ALA A 15 12.71 3.09 15.08
C ALA A 15 11.32 3.02 14.41
N LEU A 16 10.49 4.06 14.57
CA LEU A 16 9.18 4.15 13.93
C LEU A 16 9.23 4.63 12.47
N ALA A 17 10.37 5.10 11.97
CA ALA A 17 10.53 5.57 10.59
C ALA A 17 10.84 4.44 9.58
N GLY A 18 11.12 3.21 10.05
CA GLY A 18 11.59 2.10 9.22
C GLY A 18 10.53 1.30 8.45
N CYS A 19 9.23 1.58 8.62
CA CYS A 19 8.15 0.85 7.95
C CYS A 19 7.34 1.72 6.96
N MET A 20 7.92 2.82 6.48
CA MET A 20 7.32 3.55 5.36
C MET A 20 7.68 2.83 4.07
N GLY A 21 6.93 1.77 3.75
CA GLY A 21 6.93 1.17 2.42
C GLY A 21 6.76 2.26 1.36
N ASP A 22 7.56 2.16 0.30
CA ASP A 22 7.74 3.20 -0.71
C ASP A 22 6.37 3.73 -1.21
N PRO A 23 6.05 5.03 -0.99
CA PRO A 23 4.74 5.56 -1.33
C PRO A 23 4.50 5.59 -2.85
N ASP A 24 5.57 5.62 -3.64
CA ASP A 24 5.52 5.72 -5.10
C ASP A 24 5.13 4.36 -5.75
N GLU A 25 5.40 3.24 -5.07
CA GLU A 25 5.05 1.91 -5.58
C GLU A 25 3.54 1.58 -5.48
N ARG A 26 2.76 2.39 -4.73
CA ARG A 26 1.35 2.09 -4.41
C ARG A 26 0.34 2.45 -5.50
N VAL A 27 0.61 3.46 -6.33
CA VAL A 27 -0.29 3.87 -7.41
C VAL A 27 0.52 4.27 -8.64
N ARG A 28 0.45 3.46 -9.69
CA ARG A 28 1.08 3.75 -10.98
C ARG A 28 0.01 4.05 -12.02
N ARG A 29 0.05 5.21 -12.67
CA ARG A 29 -0.86 5.53 -13.79
C ARG A 29 -0.46 4.74 -15.03
N LEU A 30 -1.40 4.02 -15.64
CA LEU A 30 -1.21 3.29 -16.91
C LEU A 30 -1.87 4.00 -18.10
N GLY A 31 -2.90 4.79 -17.85
CA GLY A 31 -3.61 5.57 -18.86
C GLY A 31 -4.33 6.77 -18.22
N LYS A 32 -5.11 7.51 -19.02
CA LYS A 32 -5.86 8.68 -18.54
C LYS A 32 -6.76 8.35 -17.33
N ASP A 33 -7.46 7.23 -17.44
CA ASP A 33 -8.44 6.76 -16.44
C ASP A 33 -8.09 5.37 -15.88
N VAL A 34 -6.89 4.86 -16.17
CA VAL A 34 -6.45 3.53 -15.77
C VAL A 34 -5.24 3.63 -14.86
N HIS A 35 -5.36 3.04 -13.67
CA HIS A 35 -4.35 3.01 -12.62
C HIS A 35 -4.03 1.58 -12.24
N LEU A 36 -2.79 1.35 -11.84
CA LEU A 36 -2.34 0.12 -11.23
C LEU A 36 -2.11 0.42 -9.75
N ILE A 37 -2.94 -0.13 -8.89
CA ILE A 37 -2.88 0.10 -7.45
C ILE A 37 -2.29 -1.13 -6.79
N SER A 38 -1.31 -0.93 -5.92
CA SER A 38 -0.72 -1.98 -5.12
C SER A 38 -0.85 -1.70 -3.62
N SER A 39 -0.92 -2.79 -2.85
CA SER A 39 -0.86 -2.81 -1.41
C SER A 39 0.21 -3.79 -1.02
N ASP A 40 1.23 -3.35 -0.29
CA ASP A 40 2.26 -4.23 0.26
C ASP A 40 2.18 -4.10 1.78
N ARG A 41 1.86 -5.20 2.47
CA ARG A 41 1.90 -5.29 3.93
C ARG A 41 2.37 -6.67 4.36
N CYS A 42 3.38 -6.66 5.21
CA CYS A 42 3.84 -7.83 5.94
C CYS A 42 2.86 -8.21 7.06
N ALA A 43 2.60 -9.52 7.23
CA ALA A 43 1.77 -10.12 8.28
C ALA A 43 0.24 -9.90 8.22
N VAL A 44 -0.31 -9.52 7.06
CA VAL A 44 -1.78 -9.43 6.86
C VAL A 44 -2.30 -10.49 5.90
N LEU A 45 -3.55 -10.92 6.12
CA LEU A 45 -4.31 -11.82 5.24
C LEU A 45 -4.87 -11.06 4.03
N GLY A 46 -5.18 -11.79 2.95
CA GLY A 46 -5.58 -11.22 1.65
C GLY A 46 -6.69 -10.16 1.72
N ASP A 47 -7.67 -10.35 2.60
CA ASP A 47 -8.83 -9.45 2.75
C ASP A 47 -8.45 -8.01 3.10
N GLU A 48 -7.42 -7.82 3.93
CA GLU A 48 -6.97 -6.48 4.31
C GLU A 48 -6.25 -5.78 3.15
N LEU A 49 -5.47 -6.53 2.37
CA LEU A 49 -4.80 -6.00 1.18
C LEU A 49 -5.82 -5.57 0.12
N GLU A 50 -6.89 -6.34 -0.07
CA GLU A 50 -7.99 -5.99 -0.98
C GLU A 50 -8.74 -4.73 -0.52
N ARG A 51 -9.05 -4.62 0.78
CA ARG A 51 -9.69 -3.43 1.37
C ARG A 51 -8.82 -2.19 1.14
N ASP A 52 -7.53 -2.31 1.39
CA ASP A 52 -6.54 -1.24 1.18
C ASP A 52 -6.52 -0.76 -0.28
N ILE A 53 -6.60 -1.69 -1.25
CA ILE A 53 -6.70 -1.36 -2.68
C ILE A 53 -8.01 -0.64 -2.97
N ARG A 54 -9.14 -1.12 -2.44
CA ARG A 54 -10.47 -0.52 -2.67
C ARG A 54 -10.55 0.91 -2.13
N GLU A 55 -10.06 1.15 -0.92
CA GLU A 55 -10.01 2.48 -0.35
C GLU A 55 -9.11 3.43 -1.16
N ARG A 56 -7.97 2.94 -1.66
CA ARG A 56 -7.10 3.71 -2.57
C ARG A 56 -7.79 4.00 -3.89
N ALA A 57 -8.51 3.03 -4.45
CA ALA A 57 -9.26 3.17 -5.69
C ALA A 57 -10.33 4.27 -5.58
N ILE A 58 -11.07 4.33 -4.47
CA ILE A 58 -12.06 5.38 -4.20
C ILE A 58 -11.39 6.76 -4.16
N ARG A 59 -10.24 6.89 -3.48
CA ARG A 59 -9.49 8.15 -3.43
C ARG A 59 -8.93 8.55 -4.80
N GLN A 60 -8.56 7.59 -5.63
CA GLN A 60 -7.99 7.84 -6.96
C GLN A 60 -9.05 8.23 -8.01
N CYS A 61 -10.31 7.85 -7.80
CA CYS A 61 -11.44 8.19 -8.67
C CYS A 61 -12.41 9.18 -8.00
N PRO A 62 -12.02 10.43 -7.70
CA PRO A 62 -12.82 11.37 -6.88
C PRO A 62 -14.17 11.77 -7.52
N HIS A 63 -14.28 11.67 -8.85
CA HIS A 63 -15.48 12.07 -9.60
C HIS A 63 -16.16 10.89 -10.31
N GLY A 64 -15.80 9.65 -9.96
CA GLY A 64 -16.16 8.48 -10.75
C GLY A 64 -16.36 7.21 -9.93
N VAL A 65 -16.82 6.17 -10.62
CA VAL A 65 -16.88 4.81 -10.07
C VAL A 65 -15.55 4.13 -10.34
N ALA A 66 -14.92 3.61 -9.29
CA ALA A 66 -13.73 2.78 -9.42
C ALA A 66 -14.12 1.35 -9.79
N GLN A 67 -13.81 0.93 -11.01
CA GLN A 67 -13.91 -0.47 -11.41
C GLN A 67 -12.57 -1.16 -11.11
N ILE A 68 -12.59 -2.08 -10.14
CA ILE A 68 -11.40 -2.85 -9.75
C ILE A 68 -11.38 -4.14 -10.56
N GLY A 69 -10.27 -4.39 -11.26
CA GLY A 69 -10.01 -5.62 -11.99
C GLY A 69 -9.55 -6.76 -11.08
N GLU A 70 -8.93 -7.79 -11.66
CA GLU A 70 -8.47 -8.95 -10.91
C GLU A 70 -7.36 -8.59 -9.91
N PHE A 71 -7.47 -9.12 -8.70
CA PHE A 71 -6.42 -9.05 -7.69
C PHE A 71 -5.31 -10.06 -8.00
N ARG A 72 -4.10 -9.55 -8.20
CA ARG A 72 -2.90 -10.32 -8.48
C ARG A 72 -1.98 -10.32 -7.26
N PRO A 73 -1.81 -11.46 -6.57
CA PRO A 73 -0.84 -11.57 -5.49
C PRO A 73 0.59 -11.47 -6.04
N GLN A 74 1.46 -10.79 -5.30
CA GLN A 74 2.87 -10.61 -5.60
C GLN A 74 3.71 -10.91 -4.35
N PRO A 75 4.96 -11.35 -4.53
CA PRO A 75 5.91 -11.40 -3.41
C PRO A 75 6.10 -9.97 -2.88
N SER A 76 6.01 -9.83 -1.55
CA SER A 76 6.29 -8.57 -0.87
C SER A 76 7.78 -8.23 -0.98
N LYS A 77 8.09 -6.95 -1.16
CA LYS A 77 9.47 -6.46 -1.06
C LYS A 77 9.81 -6.03 0.36
N GLN A 78 8.82 -5.97 1.25
CA GLN A 78 9.05 -5.68 2.66
C GLN A 78 9.71 -6.91 3.27
N GLY A 79 10.99 -6.76 3.62
CA GLY A 79 11.71 -7.80 4.32
C GLY A 79 11.02 -8.12 5.64
N SER A 80 10.77 -9.40 5.90
CA SER A 80 10.39 -9.87 7.24
C SER A 80 11.63 -10.37 7.94
N LEU A 81 11.82 -9.96 9.20
CA LEU A 81 12.85 -10.52 10.09
C LEU A 81 12.72 -12.05 10.24
N LEU A 82 11.53 -12.60 9.97
CA LEU A 82 11.21 -14.03 10.07
C LEU A 82 10.91 -14.70 8.72
N GLY A 83 11.09 -14.01 7.59
CA GLY A 83 10.88 -14.57 6.25
C GLY A 83 9.41 -14.86 5.87
N GLU A 84 8.43 -14.50 6.69
CA GLU A 84 7.02 -14.88 6.44
C GLU A 84 6.32 -14.06 5.34
N CYS A 85 6.91 -12.94 4.89
CA CYS A 85 6.33 -12.10 3.82
C CYS A 85 6.50 -12.68 2.41
N LEU A 86 7.19 -13.82 2.28
CA LEU A 86 7.71 -14.34 1.02
C LEU A 86 6.66 -14.87 0.03
N ARG A 87 5.38 -15.02 0.38
CA ARG A 87 4.40 -15.66 -0.53
C ARG A 87 3.19 -14.82 -0.96
N ALA A 88 2.66 -13.93 -0.12
CA ALA A 88 1.44 -13.17 -0.46
C ALA A 88 1.33 -11.82 0.28
N GLY A 89 2.46 -11.19 0.64
CA GLY A 89 2.44 -9.91 1.36
C GLY A 89 2.13 -8.70 0.49
N LYS A 90 2.02 -8.86 -0.84
CA LYS A 90 1.65 -7.78 -1.75
C LYS A 90 0.50 -8.19 -2.66
N LEU A 91 -0.43 -7.27 -2.87
CA LEU A 91 -1.55 -7.42 -3.78
C LEU A 91 -1.57 -6.25 -4.77
N GLN A 92 -1.95 -6.52 -6.01
CA GLN A 92 -2.06 -5.51 -7.05
C GLN A 92 -3.37 -5.68 -7.83
N ALA A 93 -4.02 -4.58 -8.17
CA ALA A 93 -5.16 -4.59 -9.08
C ALA A 93 -5.09 -3.40 -10.04
N GLN A 94 -5.58 -3.61 -11.26
CA GLN A 94 -5.87 -2.52 -12.16
C GLN A 94 -7.20 -1.88 -11.75
N VAL A 95 -7.24 -0.56 -11.76
CA VAL A 95 -8.42 0.25 -11.43
C VAL A 95 -8.70 1.18 -12.60
N THR A 96 -9.91 1.10 -13.13
CA THR A 96 -10.41 2.02 -14.15
C THR A 96 -11.40 2.98 -13.51
N CYS A 97 -11.16 4.28 -13.63
CA CYS A 97 -12.07 5.31 -13.17
C CYS A 97 -13.08 5.64 -14.28
N HIS A 98 -14.36 5.40 -14.03
CA HIS A 98 -15.42 5.83 -14.94
C HIS A 98 -16.03 7.12 -14.42
N GLY A 99 -16.09 8.17 -15.25
CA GLY A 99 -16.84 9.38 -14.88
C GLY A 99 -18.32 9.07 -14.66
N LYS A 100 -19.03 9.88 -13.87
CA LYS A 100 -20.49 9.73 -13.62
C LYS A 100 -21.38 9.82 -14.88
N ASN A 101 -20.81 9.95 -16.07
CA ASN A 101 -21.51 10.10 -17.35
C ASN A 101 -21.48 8.82 -18.23
N SER A 102 -21.15 7.66 -17.64
CA SER A 102 -21.07 6.36 -18.31
C SER A 102 -22.18 5.39 -17.87
N GLN A 103 -23.41 5.91 -17.74
CA GLN A 103 -24.65 5.13 -17.67
C GLN A 103 -25.63 5.66 -18.72
#